data_AF-S4I7H2-F1
#
_entry.id   AF-S4I7H2-F1
#
_cell.length_a   1.000
_cell.length_b   1.000
_cell.length_c   1.000
_cell.angle_alpha   90.00
_cell.angle_beta   90.00
_cell.angle_gamma   90.00
#
_symmetry.space_group_name_H-M   'P 1'
#
loop_
_entity.id
_entity.type
_entity.pdbx_description
1 polymer ?
#
loop_
_entity_poly.entity_id
_entity_poly.type
_entity_poly.pdbx_seq_one_letter_code
_entity_poly.pdbx_strand_id
1 'polypeptide(L)' 'RYCELLNRDPLLKPVRGIFAAQTISPQARVLAQDRGFTCLILDYDDMRGADSNELRLF' A
#
# COMPACT_ATOMS: atom_id res chain seq x y z
N ARG A 1 -14.96 -2.20 -2.94
CA ARG A 1 -15.74 -0.97 -3.21
C ARG A 1 -15.01 0.04 -4.08
N TYR A 2 -13.94 0.73 -3.63
CA TYR A 2 -13.25 1.75 -4.46
C TYR A 2 -12.63 1.18 -5.74
N CYS A 3 -11.86 0.09 -5.64
CA CYS A 3 -11.29 -0.57 -6.83
C CYS A 3 -12.36 -1.09 -7.80
N GLU A 4 -13.53 -1.52 -7.32
CA GLU A 4 -14.61 -1.99 -8.19
C GLU A 4 -15.25 -0.84 -8.97
N LEU A 5 -15.42 0.33 -8.34
CA LEU A 5 -15.93 1.52 -9.00
C LEU A 5 -14.94 2.07 -10.04
N LEU A 6 -13.65 2.15 -9.69
CA LEU A 6 -12.60 2.60 -10.60
C LEU A 6 -12.44 1.66 -11.80
N ASN A 7 -12.62 0.36 -11.59
CA ASN A 7 -12.62 -0.62 -12.68
C ASN A 7 -13.89 -0.59 -13.55
N ARG A 8 -14.92 0.20 -13.25
CA ARG A 8 -16.05 0.36 -14.17
C ARG A 8 -15.72 1.30 -15.32
N ASP A 9 -14.75 2.18 -15.14
CA ASP A 9 -14.29 3.09 -16.17
C ASP A 9 -13.34 2.37 -17.14
N PRO A 10 -13.65 2.31 -18.45
CA PRO A 10 -12.79 1.67 -19.45
C PRO A 10 -11.47 2.41 -19.68
N LEU A 11 -11.36 3.70 -19.34
CA LEU A 11 -10.12 4.48 -19.49
C LEU A 11 -9.13 4.22 -18.34
N LEU A 12 -9.63 3.85 -17.16
CA LEU A 12 -8.82 3.61 -15.96
C LEU A 12 -8.46 2.14 -15.75
N LYS A 13 -9.18 1.22 -16.38
CA LYS A 13 -8.91 -0.22 -16.30
C LYS A 13 -7.56 -0.57 -16.92
N PRO A 14 -6.74 -1.44 -16.29
CA PRO A 14 -7.01 -2.22 -15.08
C PRO A 14 -6.50 -1.55 -13.78
N VAL A 15 -7.40 -1.32 -12.82
CA VAL A 15 -7.03 -0.78 -11.50
C VAL A 15 -6.80 -1.92 -10.51
N ARG A 16 -5.60 -1.96 -9.93
CA ARG A 16 -5.25 -2.89 -8.84
C ARG A 16 -5.26 -2.16 -7.51
N GLY A 17 -5.82 -2.79 -6.48
CA GLY A 17 -5.78 -2.25 -5.13
C GLY A 17 -4.60 -2.82 -4.34
N ILE A 18 -3.94 -1.96 -3.57
CA ILE A 18 -2.90 -2.35 -2.62
C ILE A 18 -3.36 -1.88 -1.24
N PHE A 19 -3.30 -2.78 -0.27
CA PHE A 19 -3.57 -2.49 1.12
C PHE A 19 -2.27 -2.13 1.82
N ALA A 20 -2.03 -0.83 2.00
CA ALA A 20 -0.77 -0.31 2.52
C ALA A 20 -0.97 0.38 3.89
N ALA A 21 -0.21 -0.03 4.91
CA ALA A 21 -0.30 0.51 6.27
C ALA A 21 1.01 0.27 7.08
N GLN A 22 1.25 1.01 8.17
CA GLN A 22 2.39 0.75 9.07
C GLN A 22 2.29 -0.61 9.78
N THR A 23 1.06 -0.99 10.13
CA THR A 23 0.78 -2.27 10.79
C THR A 23 -0.46 -2.86 10.20
N ILE A 24 -0.42 -4.16 9.91
CA ILE A 24 -1.54 -4.90 9.35
C ILE A 24 -1.86 -6.06 10.29
N SER A 25 -3.07 -6.06 10.85
CA SER A 25 -3.54 -7.16 11.69
C SER A 25 -3.71 -8.45 10.88
N PRO A 26 -3.60 -9.65 11.49
CA PRO A 26 -3.75 -10.91 10.77
C PRO A 26 -5.09 -11.03 10.03
N GLN A 27 -6.19 -10.62 10.67
CA GLN A 27 -7.53 -10.65 10.08
C GLN A 27 -7.65 -9.70 8.89
N ALA A 28 -7.06 -8.50 8.97
CA ALA A 28 -7.05 -7.54 7.87
C ALA A 28 -6.24 -8.06 6.67
N ARG A 29 -5.12 -8.75 6.92
CA ARG A 29 -4.30 -9.37 5.87
C ARG A 29 -5.08 -10.44 5.10
N VAL A 30 -5.76 -11.34 5.82
CA VAL A 30 -6.58 -12.39 5.20
C VAL A 30 -7.69 -11.76 4.35
N LEU A 31 -8.37 -10.76 4.89
CA LEU A 31 -9.46 -10.07 4.18
C LEU A 31 -8.99 -9.31 2.92
N ALA A 32 -7.79 -8.74 2.96
CA ALA A 32 -7.19 -8.07 1.81
C ALA A 32 -6.77 -9.06 0.72
N GLN A 33 -6.16 -10.19 1.11
CA GLN A 33 -5.77 -11.26 0.19
C GLN A 33 -6.97 -11.92 -0.47
N ASP A 34 -8.04 -12.19 0.29
CA ASP A 34 -9.31 -12.74 -0.22
C ASP A 34 -9.94 -11.84 -1.29
N ARG A 35 -9.77 -10.52 -1.16
CA ARG A 35 -10.21 -9.52 -2.15
C ARG A 35 -9.22 -9.28 -3.29
N GLY A 36 -8.12 -10.01 -3.35
CA GLY A 36 -7.09 -9.87 -4.38
C GLY A 36 -6.20 -8.63 -4.21
N PHE A 37 -6.14 -8.04 -3.02
CA PHE A 37 -5.26 -6.92 -2.73
C PHE A 37 -3.92 -7.38 -2.16
N THR A 38 -2.84 -6.77 -2.64
CA THR A 38 -1.51 -6.96 -2.06
C THR A 38 -1.39 -6.21 -0.74
N CYS A 39 -0.94 -6.87 0.32
CA CYS A 39 -0.65 -6.24 1.60
C CYS A 39 0.79 -5.72 1.60
N LEU A 40 0.98 -4.44 1.89
CA LEU A 40 2.29 -3.81 1.94
C LEU A 40 2.45 -3.06 3.27
N ILE A 41 3.52 -3.33 3.99
CA ILE A 41 3.86 -2.58 5.19
C ILE A 41 4.68 -1.39 4.75
N LEU A 42 4.24 -0.19 5.11
CA LEU A 42 4.93 1.05 4.77
C LEU A 42 5.58 1.62 6.01
N ASP A 43 6.85 1.94 5.89
CA ASP A 43 7.53 2.81 6.83
C ASP A 43 7.34 4.27 6.37
N TYR A 44 6.66 5.08 7.18
CA TYR A 44 6.44 6.49 6.87
C TYR A 44 7.71 7.32 7.02
N ASP A 45 8.68 6.84 7.81
CA ASP A 45 9.99 7.49 7.92
C ASP A 45 10.76 7.36 6.60
N ASP A 46 10.76 6.17 5.99
CA ASP A 46 11.37 5.94 4.68
C ASP A 46 10.61 6.66 3.54
N MET A 47 9.28 6.76 3.63
CA MET A 47 8.46 7.39 2.58
C MET A 47 8.43 8.92 2.63
N ARG A 48 8.73 9.54 3.78
CA ARG A 48 8.67 11.00 3.92
C ARG A 48 9.73 11.74 3.11
N GLY A 49 10.65 11.02 2.46
CA GLY A 49 11.78 11.63 1.79
C GLY A 49 12.71 12.30 2.80
N ALA A 50 12.92 11.67 3.96
CA ALA A 50 14.13 11.95 4.70
C ALA A 50 15.29 11.39 3.87
N ASP A 51 15.85 12.25 3.01
CA ASP A 51 17.29 12.29 2.80
C ASP A 51 17.97 12.43 4.18
N SER A 52 17.94 11.40 5.04
CA SER A 52 19.01 11.20 6.01
C SER A 52 20.13 10.50 5.26
N ASN A 53 20.66 11.21 4.25
CA ASN A 53 22.08 11.23 3.94
C ASN A 53 22.84 11.97 5.06
N GLU A 54 22.38 11.85 6.31
CA GLU A 54 23.17 12.12 7.50
C GLU A 54 24.27 11.06 7.51
N LEU A 55 25.34 11.40 6.80
CA LEU A 55 26.70 11.00 7.05
C LEU A 55 26.81 10.48 8.49
N ARG A 56 26.84 9.15 8.65
CA ARG A 56 27.33 8.53 9.87
C ARG A 56 28.82 8.86 9.94
N LEU A 57 29.14 10.02 10.51
CA LEU A 57 30.50 10.40 10.86
C LEU A 57 30.78 9.92 12.28
N PHE A 58 30.91 8.62 12.49
CA PHE A 58 31.71 8.01 13.57
C PHE A 58 32.16 6.62 13.12
#